data_AF-W6M9D9-F1
#
_entry.id   AF-W6M9D9-F1
#
_cell.length_a   1.000
_cell.length_b   1.000
_cell.length_c   1.000
_cell.angle_alpha   90.00
_cell.angle_beta   90.00
_cell.angle_gamma   90.00
#
_symmetry.space_group_name_H-M   'P 1'
#
loop_
_entity.id
_entity.type
_entity.pdbx_description
1 polymer ?
#
loop_
_entity_poly.entity_id
_entity_poly.type
_entity_poly.pdbx_seq_one_letter_code
_entity_poly.pdbx_strand_id
1 'polypeptide(L)' 'MPTAKTDTLTARIDPALKQAVRIAAALERRSLSNMLEVMICAYCQQRGLAIPDATPDAKLYPHDALTA' A
#
# COMPACT_ATOMS: atom_id res chain seq x y z
N MET A 1 2.06 27.46 -1.70
CA MET A 1 2.50 26.67 -0.54
C MET A 1 2.61 25.24 -1.01
N PRO A 2 3.75 24.54 -0.88
CA PRO A 2 3.83 23.17 -1.34
C PRO A 2 2.99 22.29 -0.41
N THR A 3 1.89 21.76 -0.92
CA THR A 3 1.11 20.69 -0.28
C THR A 3 2.02 19.48 -0.15
N ALA A 4 2.49 19.20 1.07
CA ALA A 4 3.30 18.02 1.34
C ALA A 4 2.44 16.80 1.03
N LYS A 5 2.71 16.15 -0.10
CA LYS A 5 1.96 14.98 -0.61
C LYS A 5 2.25 13.70 0.20
N THR A 6 3.17 13.77 1.15
CA THR A 6 3.72 12.62 1.87
C THR A 6 3.94 12.96 3.34
N ASP A 7 3.42 12.11 4.22
CA ASP A 7 3.65 12.14 5.67
C ASP A 7 4.42 10.88 6.12
N THR A 8 5.14 10.93 7.23
CA THR A 8 6.04 9.84 7.65
C THR A 8 5.37 8.91 8.67
N LEU A 9 5.11 7.67 8.28
CA LEU A 9 4.59 6.64 9.17
C LEU A 9 5.72 5.81 9.81
N THR A 10 5.86 5.88 11.14
CA THR A 10 6.77 5.00 11.90
C THR A 10 5.97 3.95 12.67
N ALA A 11 6.17 2.67 12.35
CA ALA A 11 5.51 1.56 13.02
C ALA A 11 6.53 0.59 13.64
N ARG A 12 6.24 0.11 14.86
CA ARG A 12 6.96 -1.01 15.47
C ARG A 12 6.21 -2.29 15.15
N ILE A 13 6.87 -3.21 14.46
CA ILE A 13 6.32 -4.49 14.05
C ILE A 13 7.28 -5.62 14.41
N ASP A 14 6.74 -6.83 14.52
CA ASP A 14 7.55 -8.03 14.71
C ASP A 14 8.55 -8.21 13.55
N PRO A 15 9.81 -8.61 13.82
CA PRO A 15 10.82 -8.80 12.79
C PRO A 15 10.42 -9.84 11.73
N ALA A 16 9.65 -10.88 12.09
CA ALA A 16 9.14 -11.86 11.11
C ALA A 16 8.11 -11.20 10.18
N LEU A 17 7.24 -10.34 10.70
CA LEU A 17 6.29 -9.59 9.88
C LEU A 17 7.02 -8.66 8.91
N LYS A 18 8.07 -7.97 9.36
CA LYS A 18 8.91 -7.15 8.47
C LYS A 18 9.51 -7.97 7.33
N GLN A 19 9.97 -9.20 7.59
CA GLN A 19 10.49 -10.08 6.54
C GLN A 19 9.40 -10.49 5.55
N ALA A 20 8.20 -10.83 6.03
CA ALA A 20 7.07 -11.16 5.17
C ALA A 20 6.74 -10.01 4.20
N VAL A 21 6.64 -8.78 4.71
CA VAL A 21 6.41 -7.59 3.88
C VAL A 21 7.56 -7.37 2.89
N ARG A 22 8.82 -7.62 3.29
CA ARG A 22 9.97 -7.51 2.39
C ARG A 22 9.93 -8.51 1.24
N ILE A 23 9.55 -9.75 1.52
CA ILE A 23 9.41 -10.80 0.50
C ILE A 23 8.30 -10.40 -0.47
N ALA A 24 7.13 -10.03 0.03
CA ALA A 24 6.02 -9.55 -0.79
C ALA A 24 6.46 -8.37 -1.68
N ALA A 25 7.15 -7.38 -1.09
CA ALA A 25 7.57 -6.18 -1.81
C ALA A 25 8.58 -6.52 -2.92
N ALA A 26 9.48 -7.46 -2.67
CA ALA A 26 10.43 -7.95 -3.65
C ALA A 26 9.74 -8.69 -4.82
N LEU A 27 8.74 -9.52 -4.51
CA LEU A 27 7.96 -10.25 -5.53
C LEU A 27 7.24 -9.29 -6.48
N GLU A 28 6.66 -8.21 -5.94
CA GLU A 28 5.95 -7.20 -6.73
C GLU A 28 6.84 -6.05 -7.23
N ARG A 29 8.16 -6.16 -7.10
CA ARG A 29 9.16 -5.15 -7.52
C ARG A 29 8.85 -3.74 -7.01
N ARG A 30 8.36 -3.61 -5.78
CA ARG A 30 8.02 -2.32 -5.14
C ARG A 30 8.79 -2.11 -3.85
N SER A 31 8.87 -0.85 -3.41
CA SER A 31 9.45 -0.52 -2.11
C SER A 31 8.57 -1.04 -0.97
N LEU A 32 9.16 -1.21 0.22
CA LEU A 32 8.43 -1.59 1.44
C LEU A 32 7.28 -0.62 1.75
N SER A 33 7.50 0.69 1.58
CA SER A 33 6.49 1.72 1.82
C SER A 33 5.31 1.57 0.86
N ASN A 34 5.59 1.36 -0.44
CA ASN A 34 4.54 1.18 -1.43
C ASN A 34 3.76 -0.12 -1.20
N MET A 35 4.43 -1.19 -0.74
CA MET A 35 3.75 -2.42 -0.33
C MET A 35 2.83 -2.19 0.88
N LEU A 36 3.27 -1.44 1.88
CA LEU A 36 2.42 -1.08 3.03
C LEU A 36 1.20 -0.28 2.61
N GLU A 37 1.36 0.69 1.71
CA GLU A 37 0.25 1.49 1.18
C GLU A 37 -0.78 0.61 0.46
N VAL A 38 -0.34 -0.33 -0.37
CA VAL A 38 -1.22 -1.28 -1.08
C VAL A 38 -1.95 -2.18 -0.10
N MET A 39 -1.27 -2.72 0.91
CA MET A 39 -1.90 -3.56 1.94
C MET A 39 -2.94 -2.80 2.76
N ILE A 40 -2.65 -1.55 3.14
CA ILE A 40 -3.57 -0.69 3.89
C ILE A 40 -4.78 -0.33 3.01
N CYS A 41 -4.54 0.04 1.75
CA CYS A 41 -5.61 0.37 0.80
C CYS A 41 -6.52 -0.84 0.55
N ALA A 42 -5.95 -2.03 0.33
CA ALA A 42 -6.72 -3.27 0.17
C ALA A 42 -7.55 -3.59 1.43
N TYR A 43 -6.97 -3.46 2.62
CA TYR A 43 -7.67 -3.69 3.89
C TYR A 43 -8.88 -2.75 4.06
N CYS A 44 -8.73 -1.47 3.69
CA CYS A 44 -9.81 -0.49 3.75
C CYS A 44 -10.90 -0.78 2.72
N GLN A 45 -10.52 -1.07 1.47
CA GLN A 45 -11.47 -1.43 0.41
C GLN A 45 -12.31 -2.67 0.79
N GLN A 46 -11.67 -3.72 1.33
CA GLN A 46 -12.36 -4.92 1.80
C GLN A 46 -13.36 -4.65 2.93
N ARG A 47 -13.17 -3.56 3.70
CA ARG A 47 -14.08 -3.13 4.78
C ARG A 47 -15.04 -2.02 4.38
N GLY A 48 -15.00 -1.55 3.14
CA GLY A 48 -15.79 -0.39 2.69
C GLY A 48 -15.37 0.93 3.34
N LEU A 49 -14.13 1.02 3.85
CA LEU A 49 -13.57 2.26 4.38
C LEU A 49 -13.11 3.12 3.19
N ALA A 50 -13.75 4.27 2.98
CA ALA A 50 -13.31 5.23 1.99
C ALA A 50 -12.02 5.90 2.45
N ILE A 51 -10.91 5.67 1.74
CA ILE A 51 -9.70 6.47 1.92
C ILE A 51 -9.71 7.56 0.84
N PRO A 52 -10.00 8.83 1.20
CA PRO A 52 -9.79 9.93 0.26
C PRO A 52 -8.29 9.96 -0.11
N ASP A 53 -8.00 10.20 -1.38
CA ASP A 53 -6.67 10.53 -1.93
C ASP A 53 -5.49 9.55 -1.78
N ALA A 54 -5.58 8.47 -0.98
CA ALA A 54 -4.56 7.43 -0.88
C ALA A 54 -4.66 6.36 -1.98
N THR A 55 -4.69 6.79 -3.24
CA THR A 55 -4.48 5.87 -4.36
C THR A 55 -2.98 5.64 -4.52
N PRO A 56 -2.44 4.44 -4.22
CA PRO A 56 -1.09 4.08 -4.63
C PRO A 56 -1.06 4.15 -6.14
N ASP A 57 -0.38 5.18 -6.66
CA ASP A 57 -0.25 5.52 -8.08
C ASP A 57 -1.31 4.85 -8.96
N ALA A 58 -2.46 5.53 -9.17
CA ALA A 58 -3.62 5.04 -9.95
C ALA A 58 -3.30 4.56 -11.39
N LYS A 59 -2.04 4.56 -11.79
CA LYS A 59 -1.48 4.02 -13.02
C LYS A 59 -1.05 2.55 -12.94
N LEU A 60 -0.90 1.97 -11.74
CA LEU A 60 -0.40 0.59 -11.55
C LEU A 60 -1.47 -0.42 -11.11
N TYR A 61 -2.65 0.04 -10.71
CA TYR A 61 -3.84 -0.80 -10.51
C TYR A 61 -4.86 -0.46 -11.60
N PRO A 62 -4.75 -1.05 -12.82
CA PRO A 62 -5.92 -1.14 -13.68
C PRO A 62 -7.01 -1.87 -12.88
N HIS A 63 -8.20 -1.29 -12.86
CA HIS A 63 -9.40 -1.77 -12.17
C HIS A 63 -9.99 -3.03 -12.83
N ASP A 64 -9.22 -3.65 -13.74
CA ASP A 64 -9.66 -4.63 -14.72
C ASP A 64 -9.14 -6.06 -14.45
N ALA A 65 -8.53 -6.33 -13.28
CA ALA A 65 -7.94 -7.63 -12.97
C ALA A 65 -8.70 -8.45 -11.91
N LEU A 66 -9.92 -8.05 -11.53
CA LEU A 66 -10.78 -8.84 -10.63
C LEU A 66 -12.19 -9.07 -11.19
N THR A 67 -12.29 -9.25 -12.51
CA THR A 67 -13.46 -9.85 -13.17
C THR A 67 -12.97 -10.82 -14.24
N ALA A 68 -12.61 -12.03 -13.80
CA ALA A 68 -12.66 -13.27 -14.56
C ALA A 68 -12.54 -14.46 -13.60
#